data_AF-A0A0S6VQS0-F1
#
_entry.id   AF-A0A0S6VQS0-F1
#
_cell.length_a   1.000
_cell.length_b   1.000
_cell.length_c   1.000
_cell.angle_alpha   90.00
_cell.angle_beta   90.00
_cell.angle_gamma   90.00
#
_symmetry.space_group_name_H-M   'P 1'
#
loop_
_entity.id
_entity.type
_entity.pdbx_description
1 polymer ?
#
loop_
_entity_poly.entity_id
_entity_poly.type
_entity_poly.pdbx_seq_one_letter_code
_entity_poly.pdbx_strand_id
1 'polypeptide(L)'
;MMLFALLLPDLVRLMIKLLEDARVSLFDKIFIAGVLLYVISPIDFLPEILAGPFGIVEDLLLAGIMLVRLVGNPSNAEAIQEHWNGDPEIIPKIQRLNQHFKRFLTRRFR
;
A
#
# COMPACT_ATOMS: atom_id res chain seq x y z
N MET A 1 0.29 18.21 5.82
CA MET A 1 1.53 17.48 6.23
C MET A 1 1.44 16.80 7.59
N MET A 2 0.86 17.41 8.64
CA MET A 2 0.86 16.84 10.01
C MET A 2 0.04 15.54 10.21
N LEU A 3 -1.01 15.33 9.40
CA LEU A 3 -1.84 14.11 9.44
C LEU A 3 -1.12 12.83 8.98
N PHE A 4 -0.06 12.96 8.17
CA PHE A 4 0.60 11.80 7.56
C PHE A 4 1.66 11.16 8.46
N ALA A 5 2.30 11.94 9.32
CA ALA A 5 3.29 11.42 10.28
C ALA A 5 2.68 10.44 11.29
N LEU A 6 1.40 10.62 11.64
CA LEU A 6 0.66 9.73 12.53
C LEU A 6 0.20 8.44 11.84
N LEU A 7 0.01 8.47 10.53
CA LEU A 7 -0.48 7.33 9.75
C LEU A 7 0.64 6.32 9.43
N LEU A 8 1.87 6.79 9.27
CA LEU A 8 2.99 5.97 8.84
C LEU A 8 3.29 4.79 9.79
N PRO A 9 3.33 4.95 11.13
CA PRO A 9 3.54 3.83 12.05
C PRO A 9 2.44 2.75 11.96
N ASP A 10 1.18 3.17 11.81
CA ASP A 10 0.04 2.26 11.69
C ASP A 10 0.08 1.48 10.38
N LEU A 11 0.50 2.15 9.29
CA LEU A 11 0.71 1.54 7.99
C LEU A 11 1.85 0.52 7.98
N VAL A 12 3.00 0.89 8.54
CA VAL A 12 4.15 -0.03 8.68
C VAL A 12 3.75 -1.25 9.49
N ARG A 13 3.00 -1.08 10.58
CA ARG A 13 2.49 -2.18 11.40
C ARG A 13 1.56 -3.09 10.61
N LEU A 14 0.60 -2.52 9.88
CA LEU A 14 -0.32 -3.28 9.02
C LEU A 14 0.48 -4.11 8.00
N MET A 15 1.46 -3.48 7.34
CA MET A 15 2.29 -4.12 6.33
C MET A 15 3.08 -5.31 6.90
N ILE A 16 3.68 -5.16 8.08
CA ILE A 16 4.36 -6.26 8.77
C ILE A 16 3.39 -7.41 9.07
N LYS A 17 2.18 -7.11 9.56
CA LYS A 17 1.17 -8.14 9.83
C LYS A 17 0.69 -8.87 8.58
N LEU A 18 0.56 -8.16 7.46
CA LEU A 18 0.20 -8.76 6.18
C LEU A 18 1.31 -9.65 5.59
N LEU A 19 2.59 -9.41 5.92
CA LEU A 19 3.67 -10.35 5.57
C LEU A 19 3.53 -11.68 6.32
N GLU A 20 3.09 -11.64 7.57
CA GLU A 20 2.88 -12.82 8.42
C GLU A 20 1.60 -13.59 8.05
N ASP A 21 0.59 -12.91 7.49
CA ASP A 21 -0.71 -13.50 7.19
C ASP A 21 -0.67 -14.47 6.00
N ALA A 22 -1.11 -15.71 6.19
CA ALA A 22 -1.11 -16.75 5.17
C ALA A 22 -2.10 -16.50 4.02
N ARG A 23 -3.12 -15.65 4.23
CA ARG A 23 -4.13 -15.29 3.21
C ARG A 23 -3.57 -14.35 2.15
N VAL A 24 -2.49 -13.64 2.46
CA VAL A 24 -1.86 -12.68 1.54
C VAL A 24 -1.00 -13.43 0.52
N SER A 25 -1.17 -13.12 -0.76
CA SER A 25 -0.44 -13.78 -1.84
C SER A 25 1.08 -13.51 -1.74
N LEU A 26 1.90 -14.47 -2.16
CA LEU A 26 3.37 -14.30 -2.16
C LEU A 26 3.80 -13.07 -2.98
N PHE A 27 3.11 -12.80 -4.09
CA PHE A 27 3.36 -11.63 -4.91
C PHE A 27 3.11 -10.34 -4.11
N ASP A 28 1.98 -10.22 -3.42
CA ASP A 28 1.71 -9.06 -2.58
C ASP A 28 2.72 -8.94 -1.42
N LYS A 29 3.16 -10.06 -0.83
CA LYS A 29 4.22 -10.05 0.19
C LYS A 29 5.55 -9.52 -0.31
N ILE A 30 5.96 -9.90 -1.53
CA ILE A 30 7.18 -9.38 -2.16
C ILE A 30 7.09 -7.84 -2.31
N PHE A 31 5.94 -7.34 -2.75
CA PHE A 31 5.72 -5.90 -2.86
C PHE A 31 5.75 -5.21 -1.49
N ILE A 32 5.09 -5.80 -0.48
CA ILE A 32 5.05 -5.25 0.88
C ILE A 32 6.47 -5.15 1.43
N ALA A 33 7.26 -6.21 1.27
CA ALA A 33 8.64 -6.26 1.70
C ALA A 33 9.50 -5.19 0.99
N GLY A 34 9.31 -4.98 -0.31
CA GLY A 34 10.02 -3.94 -1.07
C GLY A 34 9.73 -2.53 -0.55
N VAL A 35 8.47 -2.22 -0.23
CA VAL A 35 8.10 -0.92 0.33
C VAL A 35 8.59 -0.74 1.77
N LEU A 36 8.51 -1.77 2.61
CA LEU A 36 9.06 -1.70 3.97
C LEU A 36 10.59 -1.49 3.95
N LEU A 37 11.29 -2.20 3.07
CA LEU A 37 12.72 -2.03 2.88
C LEU A 37 13.04 -0.59 2.46
N TYR A 38 12.27 -0.02 1.54
CA TYR A 38 12.43 1.37 1.13
C TYR A 38 12.22 2.36 2.29
N VAL A 39 11.12 2.22 3.06
CA VAL A 39 10.79 3.13 4.18
C VAL A 39 11.79 3.06 5.33
N ILE A 40 12.38 1.88 5.59
CA ILE A 40 13.27 1.64 6.74
C ILE A 40 14.76 1.77 6.34
N SER A 41 15.09 1.72 5.05
CA SER A 41 16.49 1.72 4.60
C SER A 41 17.18 3.04 4.97
N PRO A 42 18.28 3.00 5.74
CA PRO A 42 19.10 4.17 6.01
C PRO A 42 19.96 4.58 4.81
N ILE A 43 19.88 3.87 3.68
CA ILE A 43 20.73 4.10 2.50
C ILE A 43 19.89 3.91 1.23
N ASP A 44 19.95 4.91 0.35
CA ASP A 44 19.39 4.98 -1.00
C ASP A 44 19.90 3.86 -1.94
N PHE A 45 19.66 2.57 -1.64
CA PHE A 45 20.11 1.43 -2.45
C PHE A 45 19.09 0.95 -3.50
N LEU A 46 17.87 1.49 -3.49
CA LEU A 46 16.86 1.24 -4.53
C LEU A 46 17.00 2.02 -5.87
N PRO A 47 17.81 3.11 -6.04
CA PRO A 47 17.75 3.94 -7.23
C PRO A 47 18.17 3.26 -8.54
N GLU A 48 18.96 2.17 -8.52
CA GLU A 48 19.61 1.70 -9.76
C GLU A 48 19.23 0.29 -10.23
N ILE A 49 18.80 -0.60 -9.32
CA ILE A 49 18.57 -2.01 -9.69
C ILE A 49 17.13 -2.24 -10.22
N LEU A 50 16.16 -1.41 -9.83
CA LEU A 50 14.75 -1.54 -10.21
C LEU A 50 14.18 -0.31 -10.95
N ALA A 51 14.76 0.88 -10.75
CA ALA A 51 14.31 2.10 -11.42
C ALA A 51 15.07 2.30 -12.74
N GLY A 52 14.48 1.82 -13.84
CA GLY A 52 14.71 2.45 -15.15
C GLY A 52 14.25 3.93 -15.15
N PRO A 53 14.12 4.62 -16.31
CA PRO A 53 14.04 6.09 -16.44
C PRO A 53 12.85 6.83 -15.78
N PHE A 54 12.06 6.17 -14.94
CA PHE A 54 10.92 6.71 -14.19
C PHE A 54 11.18 6.89 -12.68
N GLY A 55 12.46 6.86 -12.26
CA GLY A 55 12.87 6.92 -10.87
C GLY A 55 12.70 8.28 -10.19
N ILE A 56 11.46 8.72 -9.96
CA ILE A 56 11.07 9.62 -8.86
C ILE A 56 9.64 9.24 -8.47
N VAL A 57 9.48 8.31 -7.54
CA VAL A 57 8.20 8.12 -6.85
C VAL A 57 8.43 8.55 -5.41
N GLU A 58 7.97 9.75 -5.07
CA GLU A 58 8.04 10.29 -3.72
C GLU A 58 7.56 9.22 -2.70
N ASP A 59 8.24 9.09 -1.55
CA ASP A 59 8.09 7.98 -0.60
C ASP A 59 6.65 7.71 -0.15
N LEU A 60 5.86 8.78 -0.03
CA LEU A 60 4.45 8.73 0.35
C LEU A 60 3.54 8.22 -0.78
N LEU A 61 3.93 8.48 -2.02
CA LEU A 61 3.24 8.06 -3.25
C LEU A 61 3.36 6.54 -3.41
N LEU A 62 4.54 5.96 -3.11
CA LEU A 62 4.78 4.53 -3.12
C LEU A 62 3.94 3.79 -2.05
N ALA A 63 3.94 4.29 -0.81
CA ALA A 63 3.09 3.75 0.26
C ALA A 63 1.58 3.87 -0.08
N GLY A 64 1.18 4.98 -0.69
CA GLY A 64 -0.20 5.20 -1.15
C GLY A 64 -0.62 4.23 -2.26
N ILE A 65 0.24 4.01 -3.27
CA ILE A 65 -0.01 3.04 -4.36
C ILE A 65 -0.10 1.62 -3.80
N MET A 66 0.78 1.27 -2.86
CA MET A 66 0.77 -0.02 -2.17
C MET A 66 -0.56 -0.25 -1.44
N LEU A 67 -1.02 0.73 -0.66
CA LEU A 67 -2.32 0.68 0.00
C LEU A 67 -3.47 0.49 -0.97
N VAL A 68 -3.48 1.27 -2.05
CA VAL A 68 -4.50 1.18 -3.11
C VAL A 68 -4.49 -0.23 -3.74
N ARG A 69 -3.32 -0.82 -3.97
CA ARG A 69 -3.17 -2.18 -4.49
C ARG A 69 -3.70 -3.23 -3.50
N LEU A 70 -3.27 -3.16 -2.25
CA LEU A 70 -3.64 -4.12 -1.20
C LEU A 70 -5.15 -4.08 -0.91
N VAL A 71 -5.70 -2.87 -0.71
CA VAL A 71 -7.13 -2.65 -0.47
C VAL A 71 -7.97 -2.96 -1.70
N GLY A 72 -7.38 -2.82 -2.89
CA GLY A 72 -8.03 -3.12 -4.17
C GLY A 72 -8.14 -4.62 -4.47
N ASN A 73 -7.37 -5.46 -3.77
CA ASN A 73 -7.40 -6.92 -3.85
C ASN A 73 -8.36 -7.49 -2.80
N PRO A 74 -9.52 -8.05 -3.19
CA PRO A 74 -10.51 -8.58 -2.26
C PRO A 74 -9.97 -9.68 -1.34
N SER A 75 -8.96 -10.45 -1.77
CA SER A 75 -8.37 -11.52 -0.96
C SER A 75 -7.70 -11.00 0.32
N ASN A 76 -7.29 -9.73 0.32
CA ASN A 76 -6.60 -9.11 1.45
C ASN A 76 -7.56 -8.36 2.36
N ALA A 77 -8.85 -8.23 2.00
CA ALA A 77 -9.80 -7.37 2.72
C ALA A 77 -10.01 -7.78 4.17
N GLU A 78 -10.17 -9.09 4.43
CA GLU A 78 -10.33 -9.62 5.79
C GLU A 78 -9.06 -9.43 6.62
N ALA A 79 -7.90 -9.77 6.07
CA ALA A 79 -6.61 -9.57 6.73
C ALA A 79 -6.34 -8.09 7.05
N ILE A 80 -6.68 -7.18 6.14
CA ILE A 80 -6.53 -5.73 6.36
C ILE A 80 -7.45 -5.26 7.48
N GLN A 81 -8.71 -5.69 7.50
CA GLN A 81 -9.65 -5.30 8.57
C GLN A 81 -9.22 -5.85 9.93
N GLU A 82 -8.68 -7.06 9.99
CA GLU A 82 -8.25 -7.71 11.22
C GLU A 82 -6.98 -7.08 11.81
N HIS A 83 -6.03 -6.67 10.96
CA HIS A 83 -4.72 -6.16 11.40
C HIS A 83 -4.64 -4.63 11.48
N TRP A 84 -5.64 -3.90 10.98
CA TRP A 84 -5.66 -2.44 11.02
C TRP A 84 -5.95 -1.92 12.43
N ASN A 85 -5.01 -1.17 12.98
CA ASN A 85 -5.11 -0.56 14.32
C ASN A 85 -5.14 0.98 14.28
N GLY A 86 -5.12 1.59 13.09
CA GLY A 86 -5.19 3.04 12.91
C GLY A 86 -6.63 3.56 12.82
N ASP A 87 -6.80 4.79 12.31
CA ASP A 87 -8.13 5.41 12.17
C ASP A 87 -9.09 4.51 11.34
N PRO A 88 -10.23 4.07 11.91
CA PRO A 88 -11.16 3.15 11.26
C PRO A 88 -11.81 3.73 9.99
N GLU A 89 -11.74 5.05 9.77
CA GLU A 89 -12.27 5.68 8.56
C GLU A 89 -11.35 5.55 7.34
N ILE A 90 -10.05 5.26 7.53
CA ILE A 90 -9.04 5.28 6.47
C ILE A 90 -9.28 4.16 5.46
N ILE A 91 -9.41 2.91 5.91
CA ILE A 91 -9.62 1.76 5.01
C ILE A 91 -10.91 1.92 4.18
N PRO A 92 -12.08 2.26 4.78
CA PRO A 92 -13.30 2.53 4.02
C PRO A 92 -13.18 3.71 3.03
N LYS A 93 -12.43 4.77 3.38
CA LYS A 93 -12.16 5.90 2.46
C LYS A 93 -11.37 5.44 1.23
N ILE A 94 -10.31 4.65 1.42
CA ILE A 94 -9.48 4.10 0.34
C ILE A 94 -10.29 3.12 -0.52
N GLN A 95 -11.09 2.23 0.09
CA GLN A 95 -11.99 1.31 -0.63
C GLN A 95 -12.98 2.07 -1.52
N ARG A 96 -13.61 3.13 -0.99
CA ARG A 96 -14.52 3.98 -1.77
C ARG A 96 -13.83 4.67 -2.94
N LEU A 97 -12.62 5.19 -2.72
CA LEU A 97 -11.80 5.79 -3.77
C LEU A 97 -11.50 4.78 -4.89
N ASN A 98 -11.08 3.57 -4.52
CA ASN A 98 -10.80 2.49 -5.45
C ASN A 98 -12.03 2.07 -6.27
N GLN A 99 -13.19 1.95 -5.62
CA GLN A 99 -14.44 1.64 -6.31
C GLN A 99 -14.83 2.75 -7.29
N HIS A 100 -14.62 4.02 -6.93
CA HIS A 100 -14.90 5.16 -7.80
C HIS A 100 -13.99 5.18 -9.03
N PHE A 101 -12.68 4.93 -8.85
CA PHE A 101 -11.72 4.81 -9.94
C PHE A 101 -12.03 3.63 -10.87
N LYS A 102 -12.34 2.44 -10.33
CA LYS A 102 -12.76 1.30 -11.15
C LYS A 102 -13.98 1.65 -12.00
N ARG A 103 -15.04 2.23 -11.40
CA ARG A 103 -16.25 2.65 -12.11
C ARG A 103 -15.96 3.67 -13.21
N PHE A 104 -15.02 4.60 -12.98
CA PHE A 104 -14.62 5.59 -13.97
C PHE A 104 -13.89 4.96 -15.15
N LEU A 105 -12.95 4.03 -14.89
CA LEU A 105 -12.22 3.31 -15.93
C LEU A 105 -13.12 2.37 -16.73
N THR A 106 -14.08 1.68 -16.10
CA THR A 106 -15.04 0.82 -16.82
C THR A 106 -15.96 1.62 -17.75
N ARG A 107 -16.12 2.92 -17.53
CA ARG A 107 -17.02 3.79 -18.30
C ARG A 107 -16.36 4.41 -19.55
N ARG A 108 -15.02 4.41 -19.63
CA ARG A 108 -14.27 5.04 -20.74
C ARG A 108 -13.81 4.06 -21.83
N PHE A 109 -13.93 2.76 -21.60
CA PHE A 109 -13.63 1.70 -22.58
C PHE A 109 -14.89 0.97 -23.07
N ARG A 110 -16.04 1.67 -23.11
CA ARG A 110 -17.25 1.19 -23.77
C ARG A 110 -17.69 2.20 -24.83
#